data_AF-A0A937THL3-F1
#
_entry.id   AF-A0A937THL3-F1
#
_cell.length_a   1.000
_cell.length_b   1.000
_cell.length_c   1.000
_cell.angle_alpha   90.00
_cell.angle_beta   90.00
_cell.angle_gamma   90.00
#
_symmetry.space_group_name_H-M   'P 1'
#
loop_
_entity.id
_entity.type
_entity.pdbx_description
1 polymer ?
#
loop_
_entity_poly.entity_id
_entity_poly.type
_entity_poly.pdbx_seq_one_letter_code
_entity_poly.pdbx_strand_id
1 'polypeptide(L)'
;MDKTILTIFKIISIIFIALAIILQIVVLVKGEEGLVGSNVLNNYILLGYIAIGLTAFFAILFPVIFMIQNPKNILKLLGGIVVLVIIGFICYSVAHNTFNLEQLETLKTTAVTSKWVGASLYFTYIIGGLAVISIIFSGISSFFK
;
A
#
# COMPACT_ATOMS: atom_id res chain seq x y z
N MET A 1 -8.55 -20.22 -4.65
CA MET A 1 -7.38 -20.15 -3.76
C MET A 1 -7.37 -21.44 -2.96
N ASP A 2 -6.27 -22.17 -3.01
CA ASP A 2 -6.19 -23.49 -2.41
C ASP A 2 -6.41 -23.40 -0.89
N LYS A 3 -7.16 -24.34 -0.30
CA LYS A 3 -7.48 -24.32 1.15
C LYS A 3 -6.22 -24.24 1.99
N THR A 4 -5.13 -24.82 1.49
CA THR A 4 -3.80 -24.83 2.12
C THR A 4 -3.20 -23.42 2.28
N ILE A 5 -3.32 -22.55 1.27
CA ILE A 5 -2.78 -21.18 1.32
C ILE A 5 -3.53 -20.33 2.34
N LEU A 6 -4.86 -20.46 2.36
CA LEU A 6 -5.72 -19.78 3.34
C LEU A 6 -5.39 -20.21 4.77
N THR A 7 -5.15 -21.50 4.98
CA THR A 7 -4.76 -22.02 6.30
C THR A 7 -3.40 -21.48 6.74
N ILE A 8 -2.40 -21.42 5.85
CA ILE A 8 -1.08 -20.84 6.15
C ILE A 8 -1.20 -19.37 6.53
N PHE A 9 -1.93 -18.57 5.75
CA PHE A 9 -2.11 -17.15 6.03
C PHE A 9 -2.82 -16.90 7.36
N LYS A 10 -3.84 -17.72 7.65
CA LYS A 10 -4.55 -17.68 8.93
C LYS A 10 -3.64 -18.01 10.10
N ILE A 11 -2.79 -19.03 9.98
CA ILE A 11 -1.81 -19.41 11.02
C ILE A 11 -0.82 -18.27 11.27
N ILE A 12 -0.24 -17.70 10.21
CA ILE A 12 0.69 -16.56 10.32
C ILE A 12 0.01 -15.39 11.03
N SER A 13 -1.22 -15.05 10.64
CA SER A 13 -1.99 -13.97 11.27
C SER A 13 -2.26 -14.24 12.75
N ILE A 14 -2.60 -15.48 13.12
CA ILE A 14 -2.83 -15.86 14.53
C ILE A 14 -1.55 -15.73 15.35
N ILE A 15 -0.40 -16.13 14.79
CA ILE A 15 0.90 -16.00 15.45
C ILE A 15 1.24 -14.53 15.72
N PHE A 16 1.04 -13.65 14.73
CA PHE A 16 1.27 -12.21 14.91
C PHE A 16 0.35 -11.59 15.98
N ILE A 17 -0.93 -11.97 15.99
CA ILE A 17 -1.89 -11.52 17.00
C ILE A 17 -1.46 -12.01 18.39
N ALA A 18 -1.08 -13.28 18.51
CA ALA A 18 -0.61 -13.84 19.78
C ALA A 18 0.66 -13.15 20.28
N LEU A 19 1.63 -12.88 19.40
CA LEU A 19 2.86 -12.14 19.73
C LEU A 19 2.55 -10.73 20.23
N ALA A 20 1.65 -10.01 19.56
CA ALA A 20 1.25 -8.67 19.99
C ALA A 20 0.56 -8.68 21.37
N ILE A 21 -0.32 -9.65 21.61
CA ILE A 21 -1.01 -9.81 22.90
C ILE A 21 0.00 -10.17 24.01
N ILE A 22 0.92 -11.10 23.75
CA ILE A 22 1.95 -11.50 24.72
C ILE A 22 2.83 -10.31 25.10
N LEU A 23 3.31 -9.54 24.13
CA LEU A 23 4.11 -8.34 24.41
C LEU A 23 3.32 -7.31 25.20
N GLN A 24 2.04 -7.09 24.87
CA GLN A 24 1.18 -6.20 25.65
C GLN A 24 1.04 -6.63 27.11
N ILE A 25 0.86 -7.93 27.36
CA ILE A 25 0.76 -8.48 28.71
C ILE A 25 2.09 -8.34 29.46
N VAL A 26 3.22 -8.61 28.80
CA VAL A 26 4.56 -8.48 29.41
C VAL A 26 4.84 -7.04 29.81
N VAL A 27 4.54 -6.07 28.94
CA VAL A 27 4.67 -4.64 29.24
C VAL A 27 3.78 -4.24 30.42
N LEU A 28 2.55 -4.76 30.48
CA LEU A 28 1.61 -4.43 31.54
C LEU A 28 2.03 -5.01 32.91
N VAL A 29 2.64 -6.19 32.95
CA VAL A 29 3.02 -6.87 34.20
C VAL A 29 4.43 -6.49 34.67
N LYS A 30 5.38 -6.36 33.74
CA LYS A 30 6.81 -6.23 34.05
C LYS A 30 7.42 -4.89 33.61
N GLY A 31 6.64 -4.00 33.00
CA GLY A 31 7.16 -2.76 32.45
C GLY A 31 8.26 -3.02 31.41
N GLU A 32 9.27 -2.15 31.39
CA GLU A 32 10.36 -2.22 30.41
C GLU A 32 11.36 -3.35 30.70
N GLU A 33 11.42 -3.83 31.94
CA GLU A 33 12.36 -4.88 32.39
C GLU A 33 11.98 -6.28 31.87
N GLY A 34 10.72 -6.47 31.48
CA GLY A 34 10.23 -7.73 30.93
C GLY A 34 10.56 -7.95 29.45
N LEU A 35 11.15 -6.95 28.78
CA LEU A 35 11.36 -6.96 27.35
C LEU A 35 12.79 -7.38 26.96
N VAL A 36 12.89 -8.15 25.88
CA VAL A 36 14.18 -8.46 25.25
C VAL A 36 14.60 -7.24 24.43
N GLY A 37 15.59 -6.48 24.90
CA GLY A 37 16.10 -5.26 24.24
C GLY A 37 15.74 -3.95 24.94
N SER A 38 16.09 -2.80 24.33
CA SER A 38 15.76 -1.46 24.84
C SER A 38 14.26 -1.13 24.71
N ASN A 39 13.76 -0.21 25.54
CA ASN A 39 12.50 0.56 25.48
C ASN A 39 11.28 -0.09 24.81
N VAL A 40 10.12 -0.05 25.49
CA VAL A 40 8.82 -0.58 25.00
C VAL A 40 8.56 -0.22 23.53
N LEU A 41 8.77 1.05 23.17
CA LEU A 41 8.54 1.57 21.83
C LEU A 41 9.34 0.85 20.74
N ASN A 42 10.60 0.47 21.00
CA ASN A 42 11.46 -0.15 20.00
C ASN A 42 10.97 -1.55 19.62
N ASN A 43 10.46 -2.32 20.58
CA ASN A 43 9.96 -3.66 20.32
C ASN A 43 8.66 -3.66 19.51
N TYR A 44 7.76 -2.70 19.74
CA TYR A 44 6.57 -2.53 18.90
C TYR A 44 6.93 -2.08 17.48
N ILE A 45 7.88 -1.15 17.35
CA ILE A 45 8.39 -0.71 16.05
C ILE A 45 9.05 -1.86 15.28
N LEU A 46 9.85 -2.69 15.97
CA LEU A 46 10.48 -3.88 15.38
C LEU A 46 9.45 -4.87 14.83
N LEU A 47 8.43 -5.20 15.61
CA LEU A 47 7.32 -6.04 15.14
C LEU A 47 6.61 -5.43 13.93
N GLY A 48 6.38 -4.11 13.94
CA GLY A 48 5.81 -3.38 12.82
C GLY A 48 6.66 -3.54 11.56
N TYR A 49 7.99 -3.40 11.65
CA TYR A 49 8.88 -3.61 10.52
C TYR A 49 8.85 -5.04 9.99
N ILE A 50 8.80 -6.05 10.88
CA ILE A 50 8.70 -7.46 10.45
C ILE A 50 7.36 -7.69 9.73
N ALA A 51 6.26 -7.15 10.25
CA ALA A 51 4.93 -7.27 9.63
C ALA A 51 4.88 -6.59 8.25
N ILE A 52 5.44 -5.38 8.13
CA ILE A 52 5.55 -4.65 6.86
C ILE A 52 6.42 -5.45 5.87
N GLY A 53 7.58 -5.95 6.31
CA GLY A 53 8.48 -6.74 5.48
C GLY A 53 7.82 -8.01 4.94
N LEU A 54 7.10 -8.73 5.81
CA LEU A 54 6.35 -9.93 5.42
C LEU A 54 5.20 -9.61 4.46
N THR A 55 4.50 -8.50 4.71
CA THR A 55 3.42 -8.02 3.84
C THR A 55 3.97 -7.65 2.46
N ALA A 56 5.05 -6.90 2.40
CA ALA A 56 5.71 -6.52 1.14
C ALA A 56 6.18 -7.77 0.38
N PHE A 57 6.77 -8.74 1.07
CA PHE A 57 7.17 -10.01 0.48
C PHE A 57 6.00 -10.75 -0.16
N PHE A 58 4.90 -10.96 0.58
CA PHE A 58 3.72 -11.64 0.05
C PHE A 58 3.00 -10.83 -1.04
N ALA A 59 2.97 -9.50 -0.92
CA ALA A 59 2.37 -8.61 -1.90
C ALA A 59 3.09 -8.68 -3.27
N ILE A 60 4.35 -9.08 -3.30
CA ILE A 60 5.09 -9.33 -4.55
C ILE A 60 4.98 -10.81 -4.94
N LEU A 61 5.18 -11.73 -4.00
CA LEU A 61 5.19 -13.17 -4.25
C LEU A 61 3.87 -13.67 -4.86
N PHE A 62 2.73 -13.27 -4.30
CA PHE A 62 1.43 -13.76 -4.75
C PHE A 62 1.08 -13.33 -6.18
N PRO A 63 1.20 -12.06 -6.56
CA PRO A 63 1.01 -11.65 -7.95
C PRO A 63 1.95 -12.39 -8.91
N VAL A 64 3.23 -12.57 -8.55
CA VAL A 64 4.20 -13.28 -9.41
C VAL A 64 3.81 -14.75 -9.59
N ILE A 65 3.46 -15.47 -8.53
CA ILE A 65 2.99 -16.87 -8.63
C ILE A 65 1.73 -16.94 -9.49
N PHE A 66 0.77 -16.03 -9.27
CA PHE A 66 -0.47 -15.98 -10.03
C PHE A 66 -0.24 -15.67 -11.52
N MET A 67 0.74 -14.81 -11.80
CA MET A 67 1.20 -14.45 -13.14
C MET A 67 1.72 -15.69 -13.87
N ILE A 68 2.61 -16.47 -13.24
CA ILE A 68 3.17 -17.71 -13.80
C ILE A 68 2.08 -18.76 -14.05
N GLN A 69 1.13 -18.91 -13.13
CA GLN A 69 0.04 -19.89 -13.26
C GLN A 69 -0.99 -19.50 -14.31
N ASN A 70 -1.16 -18.21 -14.62
CA ASN A 70 -2.17 -17.69 -15.54
C ASN A 70 -1.58 -16.76 -16.61
N PRO A 71 -0.74 -17.28 -17.53
CA PRO A 71 -0.01 -16.46 -18.50
C PRO A 71 -0.92 -15.63 -19.42
N LYS A 72 -2.13 -16.11 -19.71
CA LYS A 72 -3.11 -15.39 -20.55
C LYS A 72 -3.63 -14.11 -19.90
N ASN A 73 -3.68 -14.04 -18.57
CA ASN A 73 -4.16 -12.87 -17.85
C ASN A 73 -3.06 -11.83 -17.61
N ILE A 74 -1.79 -12.20 -17.81
CA ILE A 74 -0.64 -11.29 -17.73
C ILE A 74 -0.81 -10.12 -18.70
N LEU A 75 -1.21 -10.39 -19.94
CA LEU A 75 -1.36 -9.35 -20.96
C LEU A 75 -2.40 -8.30 -20.57
N LYS A 76 -3.48 -8.72 -19.91
CA LYS A 76 -4.50 -7.79 -19.40
C LYS A 76 -3.99 -6.96 -18.22
N LEU A 77 -3.28 -7.61 -17.29
CA LEU A 77 -2.67 -6.93 -16.14
C LEU A 77 -1.59 -5.94 -16.58
N LEU A 78 -0.73 -6.35 -17.51
CA LEU A 78 0.30 -5.50 -18.10
C LEU A 78 -0.32 -4.34 -18.86
N GLY A 79 -1.40 -4.58 -19.62
CA GLY A 79 -2.18 -3.52 -20.26
C GLY A 79 -2.71 -2.50 -19.26
N GLY A 80 -3.26 -2.95 -18.13
CA GLY A 80 -3.70 -2.06 -17.04
C GLY A 80 -2.57 -1.23 -16.44
N ILE A 81 -1.41 -1.85 -16.18
CA ILE A 81 -0.22 -1.14 -15.68
C ILE A 81 0.27 -0.11 -16.68
N VAL A 82 0.35 -0.46 -17.98
CA VAL A 82 0.78 0.46 -19.03
C VAL A 82 -0.14 1.68 -19.10
N VAL A 83 -1.47 1.49 -19.02
CA VAL A 83 -2.44 2.59 -18.97
C VAL A 83 -2.19 3.48 -17.74
N LEU A 84 -1.96 2.90 -16.56
CA LEU A 84 -1.66 3.68 -15.35
C LEU A 84 -0.36 4.49 -15.49
N VAL A 85 0.70 3.90 -16.07
CA VAL A 85 1.97 4.60 -16.31
C VAL A 85 1.78 5.76 -17.29
N ILE A 86 1.01 5.55 -18.37
CA ILE A 86 0.68 6.61 -19.33
C ILE A 86 -0.06 7.76 -18.64
N ILE A 87 -1.08 7.45 -17.84
CA ILE A 87 -1.82 8.47 -17.08
C ILE A 87 -0.89 9.21 -16.12
N GLY A 88 -0.03 8.49 -15.38
CA GLY A 88 0.96 9.10 -14.50
C GLY A 88 1.93 10.04 -15.22
N PHE A 89 2.39 9.65 -16.41
CA PHE A 89 3.27 10.48 -17.23
C PHE A 89 2.57 11.75 -17.73
N ILE A 90 1.31 11.65 -18.14
CA ILE A 90 0.48 12.80 -18.53
C ILE A 90 0.31 13.74 -17.32
N CYS A 91 -0.05 13.21 -16.16
CA CYS A 91 -0.19 14.01 -14.93
C CYS A 91 1.11 14.72 -14.55
N TYR A 92 2.26 14.04 -14.65
CA TYR A 92 3.55 14.65 -14.37
C TYR A 92 3.95 15.71 -15.40
N SER A 93 3.55 15.53 -16.66
CA SER A 93 3.83 16.48 -17.74
C SER A 93 3.02 17.78 -17.60
N VAL A 94 1.77 17.68 -17.13
CA VAL A 94 0.87 18.82 -16.91
C VAL A 94 1.10 19.48 -15.54
N ALA A 95 1.63 18.75 -14.55
CA ALA A 95 1.92 19.30 -13.24
C ALA A 95 3.03 20.37 -13.30
N HIS A 96 2.82 21.48 -12.61
CA HIS A 96 3.80 22.54 -12.44
C HIS A 96 3.99 22.85 -10.95
N ASN A 97 5.15 23.43 -10.60
CA ASN A 97 5.35 23.99 -9.28
C ASN A 97 4.49 25.25 -9.14
N THR A 98 3.61 25.26 -8.13
CA THR A 98 2.69 26.37 -7.86
C THR A 98 3.21 27.33 -6.80
N PHE A 99 4.37 27.06 -6.18
CA PHE A 99 4.92 27.83 -5.08
C PHE A 99 6.08 28.73 -5.50
N ASN A 100 6.11 29.93 -4.93
CA ASN A 100 7.23 30.86 -5.03
C ASN A 100 8.39 30.44 -4.12
N LEU A 101 9.58 31.03 -4.31
CA LEU A 101 10.81 30.68 -3.58
C LEU A 101 10.64 30.78 -2.04
N GLU A 102 10.05 31.85 -1.52
CA GLU A 102 9.80 32.01 -0.07
C GLU A 102 8.84 30.94 0.50
N GLN A 103 7.85 30.52 -0.30
CA GLN A 103 6.89 29.49 0.12
C GLN A 103 7.55 28.11 0.16
N LEU A 104 8.46 27.83 -0.78
CA LEU A 104 9.24 26.59 -0.80
C LEU A 104 10.16 26.49 0.42
N GLU A 105 10.82 27.58 0.81
CA GLU A 105 11.66 27.63 2.01
C GLU A 105 10.86 27.43 3.30
N THR A 106 9.70 28.09 3.41
CA THR A 106 8.79 27.93 4.56
C THR A 106 8.30 26.49 4.70
N LEU A 107 7.98 25.84 3.58
CA LEU A 107 7.53 24.45 3.52
C LEU A 107 8.68 23.43 3.59
N LYS A 108 9.94 23.89 3.68
CA LYS A 108 11.15 23.04 3.64
C LYS A 108 11.11 22.03 2.49
N THR A 109 10.66 22.48 1.32
CA THR A 109 10.44 21.63 0.15
C THR A 109 11.10 22.21 -1.08
N THR A 110 11.16 21.44 -2.16
CA THR A 110 11.76 21.87 -3.43
C THR A 110 10.69 22.01 -4.51
N ALA A 111 10.97 22.82 -5.54
CA ALA A 111 10.10 22.94 -6.70
C ALA A 111 9.86 21.58 -7.40
N VAL A 112 10.86 20.68 -7.36
CA VAL A 112 10.74 19.31 -7.86
C VAL A 112 9.73 18.54 -7.03
N THR A 113 9.88 18.51 -5.71
CA THR A 113 8.94 17.85 -4.80
C THR A 113 7.52 18.39 -4.96
N SER A 114 7.34 19.70 -5.08
CA SER A 114 6.04 20.32 -5.32
C SER A 114 5.39 19.82 -6.62
N LYS A 115 6.14 19.75 -7.72
CA LYS A 115 5.65 19.20 -8.99
C LYS A 115 5.22 17.73 -8.85
N TRP A 116 5.99 16.91 -8.13
CA TRP A 116 5.63 15.51 -7.86
C TRP A 116 4.34 15.38 -7.06
N VAL A 117 4.15 16.22 -6.04
CA VAL A 117 2.91 16.27 -5.26
C VAL A 117 1.74 16.67 -6.16
N GLY A 118 1.87 17.72 -6.98
CA GLY A 118 0.85 18.12 -7.94
C GLY A 118 0.49 17.01 -8.93
N ALA A 119 1.49 16.32 -9.47
CA ALA A 119 1.29 15.17 -10.36
C ALA A 119 0.52 14.04 -9.67
N SER A 120 0.86 13.72 -8.41
CA SER A 120 0.18 12.69 -7.63
C SER A 120 -1.27 13.03 -7.29
N LEU A 121 -1.57 14.32 -7.07
CA LEU A 121 -2.94 14.81 -6.86
C LEU A 121 -3.77 14.65 -8.12
N TYR A 122 -3.27 15.11 -9.28
CA TYR A 122 -3.97 14.92 -10.56
C TYR A 122 -4.22 13.44 -10.87
N PHE A 123 -3.20 12.60 -10.67
CA PHE A 123 -3.33 11.16 -10.84
C PHE A 123 -4.43 10.57 -9.96
N THR A 124 -4.45 10.94 -8.67
CA THR A 124 -5.47 10.47 -7.73
C THR A 124 -6.87 10.94 -8.11
N TYR A 125 -7.04 12.19 -8.56
CA TYR A 125 -8.34 12.70 -8.98
C TYR A 125 -8.86 12.00 -10.23
N ILE A 126 -8.00 11.72 -11.21
CA ILE A 126 -8.39 11.02 -12.43
C ILE A 126 -8.78 9.58 -12.12
N ILE A 127 -7.93 8.83 -11.41
CA ILE A 127 -8.21 7.43 -11.08
C ILE A 127 -9.40 7.31 -10.13
N GLY A 128 -9.49 8.19 -9.12
CA GLY A 128 -10.62 8.26 -8.20
C GLY A 128 -11.93 8.57 -8.92
N GLY A 129 -11.94 9.54 -9.83
CA GLY A 129 -13.12 9.86 -10.64
C GLY A 129 -13.55 8.70 -11.53
N LEU A 130 -12.60 8.05 -12.22
CA LEU A 130 -12.85 6.86 -13.03
C LEU A 130 -13.40 5.71 -12.19
N ALA A 131 -12.92 5.52 -10.96
CA ALA A 131 -13.41 4.50 -10.05
C ALA A 131 -14.87 4.77 -9.66
N VAL A 132 -15.23 6.00 -9.30
CA VAL A 132 -16.61 6.38 -8.98
C VAL A 132 -17.54 6.12 -10.18
N ILE A 133 -17.15 6.57 -11.38
CA ILE A 133 -17.93 6.34 -12.61
C ILE A 133 -18.09 4.84 -12.88
N SER A 134 -17.02 4.06 -12.72
CA SER A 134 -17.04 2.62 -12.93
C SER A 134 -17.97 1.90 -11.96
N ILE A 135 -17.99 2.31 -10.69
CA ILE A 135 -18.89 1.76 -9.67
C ILE A 135 -20.35 2.07 -10.03
N ILE A 136 -20.66 3.31 -10.39
CA ILE A 136 -22.03 3.72 -10.79
C ILE A 136 -22.48 2.93 -12.01
N PHE A 137 -21.65 2.85 -13.06
CA PHE A 137 -21.95 2.10 -14.27
C PHE A 137 -22.14 0.60 -14.00
N SER A 138 -21.28 0.00 -13.15
CA SER A 138 -21.42 -1.39 -12.73
C SER A 138 -22.72 -1.62 -11.96
N GLY A 139 -23.11 -0.69 -11.09
CA GLY A 139 -24.37 -0.74 -10.37
C GLY A 139 -25.57 -0.72 -11.31
N ILE A 140 -25.61 0.23 -12.25
CA ILE A 140 -26.71 0.39 -13.21
C ILE A 140 -26.78 -0.79 -14.19
N SER A 141 -25.65 -1.20 -14.77
CA SER A 141 -25.62 -2.31 -15.72
C SER A 141 -26.00 -3.66 -15.08
N SER A 142 -25.82 -3.81 -13.77
CA SER A 142 -26.29 -4.97 -13.00
C SER A 142 -27.81 -5.04 -12.86
N PHE A 143 -28.55 -3.93 -13.06
CA PHE A 143 -30.02 -3.95 -13.09
C PHE A 143 -30.59 -4.33 -14.47
N PHE A 144 -29.79 -4.19 -15.53
CA PHE A 144 -30.18 -4.51 -16.90
C PHE A 144 -29.72 -5.91 -17.36
N LYS A 145 -29.01 -6.65 -16.50
CA LYS A 145 -28.66 -8.06 -16.67
C LYS A 145 -29.41 -8.90 -15.66
#